data_AF-A0A3D4XGI8-F1
#
_entry.id   AF-A0A3D4XGI8-F1
#
_cell.length_a   1.000
_cell.length_b   1.000
_cell.length_c   1.000
_cell.angle_alpha   90.00
_cell.angle_beta   90.00
_cell.angle_gamma   90.00
#
_symmetry.space_group_name_H-M   'P 1'
#
loop_
_entity.id
_entity.type
_entity.pdbx_description
1 polymer ?
#
loop_
_entity_poly.entity_id
_entity_poly.type
_entity_poly.pdbx_seq_one_letter_code
_entity_poly.pdbx_strand_id
1 'polypeptide(L)'
;MDKEKVKTIISRLECEFDSHEFIEKYLSTYEKDYVELLYSFKDSKKGIFRAAHSKIGKYLSSNSSSLKIEKIERGNSENIKKYDSENQTWKKIIKRL
;
A
#
# COMPACT_ATOMS: atom_id res chain seq x y z
N MET A 1 2.89 6.43 9.06
CA MET A 1 3.77 5.91 8.00
C MET A 1 4.69 7.04 7.61
N ASP A 2 5.99 6.75 7.49
CA ASP A 2 6.98 7.71 7.02
C ASP A 2 6.78 7.97 5.51
N LYS A 3 6.61 9.25 5.14
CA LYS A 3 6.32 9.66 3.77
C LYS A 3 7.47 9.38 2.81
N GLU A 4 8.72 9.53 3.25
CA GLU A 4 9.87 9.30 2.38
C GLU A 4 10.03 7.81 2.11
N LYS A 5 9.82 6.95 3.11
CA LYS A 5 9.77 5.49 2.91
C LYS A 5 8.69 5.10 1.89
N VAL A 6 7.50 5.68 1.99
CA VAL A 6 6.39 5.43 1.03
C VAL A 6 6.77 5.87 -0.38
N LYS A 7 7.39 7.05 -0.55
CA LYS A 7 7.88 7.49 -1.87
C LYS A 7 8.93 6.54 -2.44
N THR A 8 9.86 6.04 -1.63
CA THR A 8 10.86 5.05 -2.05
C THR A 8 10.22 3.76 -2.54
N ILE A 9 9.14 3.29 -1.90
CA ILE A 9 8.42 2.11 -2.38
C ILE A 9 7.75 2.41 -3.72
N ILE A 10 6.99 3.51 -3.81
CA ILE A 10 6.30 3.88 -5.05
C ILE A 10 7.31 4.02 -6.20
N SER A 11 8.48 4.63 -5.99
CA SER A 11 9.48 4.77 -7.06
C SER A 11 10.04 3.45 -7.57
N ARG A 12 9.94 2.35 -6.80
CA ARG A 12 10.42 1.00 -7.15
C ARG A 12 9.35 0.09 -7.74
N LEU A 13 8.09 0.51 -7.72
CA LEU A 13 6.98 -0.22 -8.36
C LEU A 13 6.88 0.18 -9.84
N GLU A 14 6.07 -0.53 -10.61
CA GLU A 14 5.76 -0.16 -12.00
C GLU A 14 4.94 1.15 -12.07
N CYS A 15 4.67 1.63 -13.30
CA CYS A 15 3.85 2.83 -13.50
C CYS A 15 2.43 2.65 -12.95
N GLU A 16 1.87 1.46 -13.16
CA GLU A 16 0.63 0.99 -12.56
C GLU A 16 1.01 -0.10 -11.55
N PHE A 17 0.42 -0.03 -10.37
CA PHE A 17 0.65 -0.99 -9.30
C PHE A 17 -0.58 -1.07 -8.41
N ASP A 18 -0.74 -2.15 -7.67
CA ASP A 18 -1.87 -2.33 -6.78
C ASP A 18 -1.48 -2.26 -5.29
N SER A 19 -2.49 -2.30 -4.42
CA SER A 19 -2.27 -2.17 -2.98
C SER A 19 -1.54 -3.40 -2.41
N HIS A 20 -1.71 -4.59 -2.98
CA HIS A 20 -0.99 -5.78 -2.55
C HIS A 20 0.49 -5.70 -2.92
N GLU A 21 0.82 -5.31 -4.16
CA GLU A 21 2.20 -5.11 -4.61
C GLU A 21 2.91 -4.06 -3.75
N PHE A 22 2.23 -2.96 -3.42
CA PHE A 22 2.76 -1.97 -2.50
C PHE A 22 3.06 -2.57 -1.12
N ILE A 23 2.14 -3.34 -0.56
CA ILE A 23 2.29 -3.96 0.77
C ILE A 23 3.44 -4.96 0.76
N GLU A 24 3.56 -5.81 -0.25
CA GLU A 24 4.66 -6.77 -0.41
C GLU A 24 6.01 -6.06 -0.51
N LYS A 25 6.09 -4.99 -1.32
CA LYS A 25 7.32 -4.21 -1.46
C LYS A 25 7.65 -3.45 -0.18
N TYR A 26 6.65 -2.94 0.54
CA TYR A 26 6.84 -2.28 1.83
C TYR A 26 7.33 -3.25 2.91
N LEU A 27 6.70 -4.43 3.02
CA LEU A 27 7.11 -5.50 3.93
C LEU A 27 8.55 -5.93 3.66
N SER A 28 8.90 -6.23 2.40
CA SER A 28 10.24 -6.70 2.03
C SER A 28 11.34 -5.64 2.20
N THR A 29 11.00 -4.35 2.20
CA THR A 29 12.00 -3.26 2.33
C THR A 29 12.09 -2.72 3.75
N TYR A 30 10.97 -2.66 4.47
CA TYR A 30 10.83 -2.00 5.77
C TYR A 30 10.11 -2.93 6.77
N GLU A 31 10.61 -4.16 6.91
CA GLU A 31 9.97 -5.21 7.71
C GLU A 31 9.65 -4.76 9.14
N LYS A 32 10.60 -4.09 9.82
CA LYS A 32 10.40 -3.59 11.18
C LYS A 32 9.21 -2.62 11.27
N ASP A 33 9.12 -1.64 10.38
CA ASP A 33 8.00 -0.68 10.33
C ASP A 33 6.67 -1.39 10.05
N TYR A 34 6.69 -2.41 9.19
CA TYR A 34 5.50 -3.20 8.88
C TYR A 34 5.03 -4.03 10.09
N VAL A 35 5.96 -4.66 10.83
CA VAL A 35 5.65 -5.40 12.07
C VAL A 35 5.13 -4.46 13.15
N GLU A 36 5.72 -3.27 13.33
CA GLU A 36 5.23 -2.25 14.24
C GLU A 36 3.82 -1.77 13.86
N LEU A 37 3.55 -1.59 12.57
CA LEU A 37 2.23 -1.26 12.07
C LEU A 37 1.22 -2.37 12.39
N LEU A 38 1.56 -3.65 12.17
CA LEU A 38 0.70 -4.77 12.56
C LEU A 38 0.45 -4.79 14.07
N TYR A 39 1.50 -4.62 14.88
CA TYR A 39 1.39 -4.61 16.33
C TYR A 39 0.46 -3.50 16.85
N SER A 40 0.45 -2.34 16.19
CA SER A 40 -0.47 -1.24 16.52
C SER A 40 -1.96 -1.60 16.37
N PHE A 41 -2.27 -2.67 15.65
CA PHE A 41 -3.62 -3.19 15.45
C PHE A 41 -3.87 -4.54 16.14
N LYS A 42 -3.02 -4.95 17.10
CA LYS A 42 -3.13 -6.25 17.79
C LYS A 42 -4.51 -6.54 18.39
N ASP A 43 -5.21 -5.51 18.86
CA ASP A 43 -6.54 -5.61 19.50
C ASP A 43 -7.71 -5.31 18.54
N SER A 44 -7.44 -5.25 17.23
CA SER A 44 -8.46 -4.92 16.22
C SER A 44 -9.49 -6.03 16.03
N LYS A 45 -10.77 -5.70 16.26
CA LYS A 45 -11.93 -6.59 16.00
C LYS A 45 -12.11 -6.96 14.51
N LYS A 46 -11.50 -6.21 13.59
CA LYS A 46 -11.57 -6.47 12.14
C LYS A 46 -10.48 -7.46 11.66
N GLY A 47 -9.59 -7.88 12.57
CA GLY A 47 -8.36 -8.59 12.27
C GLY A 47 -7.19 -7.64 12.02
N ILE A 48 -6.01 -8.06 12.48
CA ILE A 48 -4.77 -7.25 12.47
C ILE A 48 -4.39 -6.81 11.06
N PHE A 49 -4.25 -7.77 10.13
CA PHE A 49 -3.86 -7.49 8.74
C PHE A 49 -4.86 -6.60 8.01
N ARG A 50 -6.16 -6.91 8.11
CA ARG A 50 -7.22 -6.12 7.46
C ARG A 50 -7.20 -4.67 7.92
N ALA A 51 -7.00 -4.42 9.22
CA ALA A 51 -6.92 -3.07 9.76
C ALA A 51 -5.64 -2.35 9.30
N ALA A 52 -4.49 -3.02 9.33
CA ALA A 52 -3.22 -2.46 8.86
C ALA A 52 -3.26 -2.12 7.35
N HIS A 53 -3.73 -3.04 6.51
CA HIS A 53 -3.84 -2.83 5.06
C HIS A 53 -4.85 -1.74 4.71
N SER A 54 -5.97 -1.67 5.43
CA SER A 54 -6.93 -0.55 5.31
C SER A 54 -6.28 0.79 5.68
N LYS A 55 -5.43 0.83 6.72
CA LYS A 55 -4.67 2.03 7.10
C LYS A 55 -3.67 2.44 6.01
N ILE A 56 -3.00 1.48 5.37
CA ILE A 56 -2.10 1.73 4.24
C ILE A 56 -2.88 2.32 3.06
N GLY A 57 -3.97 1.67 2.63
CA GLY A 57 -4.80 2.17 1.53
C GLY A 57 -5.37 3.57 1.79
N LYS A 58 -5.81 3.83 3.03
CA LYS A 58 -6.23 5.18 3.46
C LYS A 58 -5.09 6.18 3.38
N TYR A 59 -3.89 5.81 3.82
CA TYR A 59 -2.72 6.68 3.75
C TYR A 59 -2.36 7.05 2.30
N LEU A 60 -2.30 6.05 1.40
CA LEU A 60 -2.06 6.28 -0.03
C LEU A 60 -3.13 7.20 -0.63
N SER A 61 -4.40 6.96 -0.32
CA SER A 61 -5.52 7.77 -0.81
C SER A 61 -5.46 9.21 -0.29
N SER A 62 -5.17 9.43 0.99
CA SER A 62 -5.13 10.76 1.59
C SER A 62 -3.90 11.57 1.17
N ASN A 63 -2.85 10.91 0.68
CA ASN A 63 -1.61 11.56 0.28
C ASN A 63 -1.34 11.47 -1.23
N SER A 64 -2.31 11.01 -2.03
CA SER A 64 -2.19 10.67 -3.45
C SER A 64 -1.55 11.79 -4.26
N SER A 65 -2.03 13.03 -4.11
CA SER A 65 -1.48 14.22 -4.78
C SER A 65 0.00 14.43 -4.46
N SER A 66 0.39 14.26 -3.19
CA SER A 66 1.77 14.46 -2.75
C SER A 66 2.70 13.29 -3.08
N LEU A 67 2.12 12.11 -3.29
CA LEU A 67 2.78 10.89 -3.74
C LEU A 67 2.82 10.79 -5.27
N LYS A 68 2.15 11.72 -5.98
CA LYS A 68 1.99 11.71 -7.44
C LYS A 68 1.42 10.39 -7.96
N ILE A 69 0.40 9.89 -7.27
CA ILE A 69 -0.37 8.72 -7.69
C ILE A 69 -1.86 9.07 -7.74
N GLU A 70 -2.62 8.35 -8.55
CA GLU A 70 -4.07 8.44 -8.62
C GLU A 70 -4.71 7.06 -8.51
N LYS A 71 -5.96 7.03 -8.07
CA LYS A 71 -6.76 5.82 -8.08
C LYS A 71 -7.30 5.60 -9.48
N ILE A 72 -7.18 4.38 -9.96
CA ILE A 72 -7.88 3.89 -11.13
C ILE A 72 -8.98 2.95 -10.66
N GLU A 73 -9.19 1.84 -11.33
CA GLU A 73 -10.17 0.83 -10.94
C GLU A 73 -9.68 -0.05 -9.78
N ARG A 74 -10.61 -0.84 -9.25
CA ARG A 74 -10.27 -1.93 -8.34
C ARG A 74 -10.01 -3.18 -9.16
N GLY A 75 -9.06 -3.99 -8.72
CA GLY A 75 -8.73 -5.27 -9.32
C GLY A 75 -8.62 -6.37 -8.26
N ASN A 76 -8.67 -7.62 -8.70
CA ASN A 76 -8.32 -8.77 -7.87
C ASN A 76 -6.86 -9.15 -8.13
N SER A 77 -6.12 -9.38 -7.07
CA SER A 77 -4.79 -9.99 -7.14
C SER A 77 -4.50 -10.76 -5.85
N GLU A 78 -3.45 -11.57 -5.89
CA GLU A 78 -2.97 -12.33 -4.74
C GLU A 78 -2.42 -11.40 -3.66
N ASN A 79 -2.87 -11.57 -2.40
CA ASN A 79 -2.32 -10.85 -1.25
C ASN A 79 -1.18 -11.63 -0.56
N ILE A 80 -0.55 -11.01 0.44
CA ILE A 80 0.56 -11.61 1.21
C ILE A 80 0.25 -12.96 1.88
N LYS A 81 -1.03 -13.36 1.98
CA LYS A 81 -1.48 -14.65 2.52
C LYS A 81 -1.83 -15.66 1.43
N LYS A 82 -1.52 -15.36 0.17
CA LYS A 82 -1.82 -16.20 -0.99
C LYS A 82 -3.31 -16.39 -1.25
N TYR A 83 -4.10 -15.36 -0.95
CA TYR A 83 -5.52 -15.30 -1.30
C TYR A 83 -5.75 -14.21 -2.34
N ASP A 84 -6.52 -14.52 -3.39
CA ASP A 84 -7.05 -13.50 -4.28
C ASP A 84 -8.10 -12.65 -3.56
N SER A 85 -7.90 -11.33 -3.57
CA SER A 85 -8.88 -10.40 -3.01
C SER A 85 -8.89 -9.07 -3.74
N GLU A 86 -10.05 -8.42 -3.75
CA GLU A 86 -10.20 -7.11 -4.36
C GLU A 86 -9.36 -6.06 -3.61
N ASN A 87 -8.60 -5.27 -4.36
CA ASN A 87 -7.81 -4.16 -3.84
C ASN A 87 -7.84 -2.96 -4.79
N GLN A 88 -7.27 -1.83 -4.36
CA GLN A 88 -7.21 -0.61 -5.18
C GLN A 88 -5.96 -0.61 -6.06
N THR A 89 -6.13 -0.44 -7.36
CA THR A 89 -5.06 -0.17 -8.31
C THR A 89 -4.73 1.33 -8.34
N TRP A 90 -3.45 1.65 -8.51
CA TRP A 90 -2.86 2.98 -8.50
C TRP A 90 -2.05 3.21 -9.77
N LYS A 91 -2.05 4.44 -10.24
CA LYS A 91 -1.24 4.87 -11.38
C LYS A 91 -0.35 6.06 -11.00
N LYS A 92 0.91 6.04 -11.39
CA LYS A 92 1.82 7.18 -11.22
C LYS A 92 1.47 8.29 -12.20
N ILE A 93 1.40 9.51 -11.69
CA ILE A 93 1.20 10.71 -12.49
C ILE A 93 2.54 11.10 -13.10
N ILE A 94 2.79 10.66 -14.34
CA ILE A 94 3.94 11.11 -15.13
C ILE A 94 3.59 12.47 -15.73
N LYS A 95 4.23 13.54 -15.26
CA LYS A 95 4.20 14.81 -16.00
C LYS A 95 5.00 14.60 -17.29
N ARG A 96 4.33 14.59 -18.43
CA ARG A 96 4.99 14.88 -19.71
C ARG A 96 5.43 16.35 -19.64
N LEU A 97 6.73 16.59 -19.71
CA LEU A 97 7.31 17.91 -19.96
C LEU A 97 7.07 18.27 -21.43
#